data_AF-A0A8T4A9H4-F1
#
_entry.id   AF-A0A8T4A9H4-F1
#
_cell.length_a   1.000
_cell.length_b   1.000
_cell.length_c   1.000
_cell.angle_alpha   90.00
_cell.angle_beta   90.00
_cell.angle_gamma   90.00
#
_symmetry.space_group_name_H-M   'P 1'
#
loop_
_entity.id
_entity.type
_entity.pdbx_description
1 polymer ?
#
loop_
_entity_poly.entity_id
_entity_poly.type
_entity_poly.pdbx_seq_one_letter_code
_entity_poly.pdbx_strand_id
1 'polypeptide(L)'
;MVMRRGKELYAQHYKRAMEMHEQGVAIKDIASQLNISYSAAYHWVKGIRKPEHGSVLQFRKFLETNGPTPQIVIKERFPKHNEIFLISARRGVEIKRKVLSRKFGEFRTWYYLDGQEKMLESRLSELFEKYRKIVEKLTF
;
A
#
# COMPACT_ATOMS: atom_id res chain seq x y z
N MET A 1 -13.43 -19.06 -17.26
CA MET A 1 -12.95 -18.01 -16.32
C MET A 1 -11.44 -18.05 -16.28
N VAL A 2 -10.74 -17.01 -16.76
CA VAL A 2 -9.28 -16.93 -16.71
C VAL A 2 -8.89 -16.61 -15.27
N MET A 3 -8.39 -17.60 -14.52
CA MET A 3 -7.79 -17.37 -13.20
C MET A 3 -6.68 -16.34 -13.35
N ARG A 4 -6.84 -15.16 -12.72
CA ARG A 4 -5.76 -14.17 -12.61
C ARG A 4 -4.62 -14.82 -11.82
N ARG A 5 -3.61 -15.31 -12.52
CA ARG A 5 -2.41 -15.93 -11.92
C ARG A 5 -1.80 -14.95 -10.92
N GLY A 6 -1.53 -15.45 -9.71
CA GLY A 6 -1.14 -14.66 -8.54
C GLY A 6 0.12 -13.84 -8.74
N LYS A 7 0.29 -12.82 -7.89
CA LYS A 7 1.40 -11.85 -7.91
C LYS A 7 2.79 -12.48 -7.82
N GLU A 8 2.90 -13.66 -7.20
CA GLU A 8 4.15 -14.42 -7.10
C GLU A 8 4.67 -14.84 -8.47
N LEU A 9 3.78 -15.26 -9.36
CA LEU A 9 4.11 -15.57 -10.75
C LEU A 9 4.66 -14.33 -11.47
N TYR A 10 4.08 -13.16 -11.20
CA TYR A 10 4.51 -11.89 -11.79
C TYR A 10 5.88 -11.40 -11.27
N ALA A 11 6.18 -11.62 -9.98
CA ALA A 11 7.49 -11.29 -9.42
C ALA A 11 8.58 -12.26 -9.92
N GLN A 12 8.25 -13.55 -10.03
CA GLN A 12 9.14 -14.55 -10.63
C GLN A 12 9.39 -14.27 -12.11
N HIS A 13 8.34 -13.97 -12.88
CA HIS A 13 8.46 -13.58 -14.28
C HIS A 13 9.24 -12.28 -14.45
N TYR A 14 9.12 -11.33 -13.53
CA TYR A 14 9.94 -10.11 -13.57
C TYR A 14 11.43 -10.43 -13.50
N LYS A 15 11.83 -11.18 -12.46
CA LYS A 15 13.24 -11.54 -12.25
C LYS A 15 13.77 -12.30 -13.46
N ARG A 16 13.00 -13.28 -13.95
CA ARG A 16 13.33 -14.06 -15.14
C ARG A 16 13.43 -13.20 -16.40
N ALA A 17 12.53 -12.24 -16.60
CA ALA A 17 12.56 -11.32 -17.73
C ALA A 17 13.81 -10.43 -17.72
N MET A 18 14.25 -9.98 -16.54
CA MET A 18 15.47 -9.19 -16.40
C MET A 18 16.72 -10.05 -16.69
N GLU A 19 16.79 -11.27 -16.13
CA GLU A 19 17.86 -12.24 -16.42
C GLU A 19 17.97 -12.54 -17.94
N MET A 20 16.83 -12.80 -18.60
CA MET A 20 16.79 -13.05 -20.04
C MET A 20 17.21 -11.82 -20.86
N HIS A 21 16.85 -10.63 -20.40
CA HIS A 21 17.28 -9.40 -21.07
C HIS A 21 18.78 -9.16 -20.94
N GLU A 22 19.36 -9.42 -19.77
CA GLU A 22 20.81 -9.39 -19.54
C GLU A 22 21.56 -10.39 -20.45
N GLN A 23 20.93 -11.52 -20.77
CA GLN A 23 21.43 -12.51 -21.73
C GLN A 23 21.24 -12.11 -23.20
N GLY A 24 20.70 -10.93 -23.49
CA GLY A 24 20.49 -10.43 -24.85
C GLY A 24 19.23 -10.93 -25.54
N VAL A 25 18.31 -11.59 -24.84
CA VAL A 25 17.04 -12.07 -25.41
C VAL A 25 16.15 -10.88 -25.77
N ALA A 26 15.52 -10.92 -26.95
CA ALA A 26 14.63 -9.87 -27.40
C ALA A 26 13.33 -9.82 -26.58
N ILE A 27 12.77 -8.62 -26.39
CA ILE A 27 11.56 -8.38 -25.59
C ILE A 27 10.36 -9.23 -26.06
N LYS A 28 10.24 -9.44 -27.39
CA LYS A 28 9.20 -10.27 -27.99
C LYS A 28 9.31 -11.73 -27.54
N ASP A 29 10.53 -12.25 -27.45
CA ASP A 29 10.79 -13.64 -27.08
C ASP A 29 10.66 -13.82 -25.56
N ILE A 30 11.07 -12.83 -24.76
CA ILE A 30 10.80 -12.79 -23.32
C ILE A 30 9.28 -12.86 -23.06
N ALA A 31 8.48 -12.08 -23.78
CA ALA A 31 7.03 -12.08 -23.62
C ALA A 31 6.40 -13.43 -23.96
N SER A 32 6.84 -14.04 -25.06
CA SER A 32 6.38 -15.36 -25.50
C SER A 32 6.76 -16.46 -24.50
N GLN A 33 8.03 -16.53 -24.10
CA GLN A 33 8.55 -17.57 -23.21
C GLN A 33 7.97 -17.50 -21.79
N LEU A 34 7.73 -16.30 -21.28
CA LEU A 34 7.12 -16.10 -19.95
C LEU A 34 5.59 -16.08 -20.01
N ASN A 35 4.98 -16.22 -21.20
CA ASN A 35 3.54 -16.17 -21.41
C ASN A 35 2.89 -14.91 -20.79
N ILE A 36 3.51 -13.75 -21.06
CA ILE A 36 3.06 -12.42 -20.63
C ILE A 36 2.84 -11.52 -21.84
N SER A 37 2.12 -10.41 -21.66
CA SER A 37 1.95 -9.46 -22.75
C SER A 37 3.27 -8.77 -23.12
N TYR A 38 3.45 -8.48 -24.42
CA TYR A 38 4.60 -7.71 -24.91
C TYR A 38 4.78 -6.40 -24.13
N SER A 39 3.68 -5.68 -23.87
CA SER A 39 3.71 -4.44 -23.09
C SER A 39 4.24 -4.65 -21.66
N ALA A 40 3.95 -5.79 -21.01
CA ALA A 40 4.49 -6.09 -19.69
C ALA A 40 6.01 -6.29 -19.75
N ALA A 41 6.49 -7.15 -20.65
CA ALA A 41 7.92 -7.38 -20.87
C ALA A 41 8.66 -6.08 -21.23
N TYR A 42 8.10 -5.28 -22.14
CA TYR A 42 8.64 -3.99 -22.55
C TYR A 42 8.77 -3.02 -21.36
N HIS A 43 7.71 -2.86 -20.56
CA HIS A 43 7.73 -1.97 -19.42
C HIS A 43 8.72 -2.42 -18.33
N TRP A 44 8.94 -3.72 -18.18
CA TRP A 44 9.89 -4.27 -17.20
C TRP A 44 11.32 -4.00 -17.64
N VAL A 45 11.65 -4.36 -18.88
CA VAL A 45 12.98 -4.17 -19.47
C VAL A 45 13.36 -2.70 -19.56
N LYS A 46 12.41 -1.82 -19.93
CA LYS A 46 12.65 -0.37 -19.97
C LYS A 46 12.59 0.32 -18.61
N GLY A 47 12.34 -0.42 -17.52
CA GLY A 47 12.23 0.14 -16.17
C GLY A 47 11.01 1.05 -15.94
N ILE A 48 10.10 1.16 -16.91
CA ILE A 48 8.89 1.99 -16.86
C ILE A 48 7.94 1.50 -15.76
N ARG A 49 7.89 0.18 -15.53
CA ARG A 49 7.04 -0.43 -14.50
C ARG A 49 7.74 -1.63 -13.90
N LYS A 50 8.06 -1.60 -12.61
CA LYS A 50 8.58 -2.77 -11.89
C LYS A 50 7.42 -3.49 -11.19
N PRO A 51 7.33 -4.83 -11.28
CA PRO A 51 6.45 -5.67 -10.47
C PRO A 51 6.67 -5.48 -8.95
N GLU A 52 7.82 -4.93 -8.57
CA GLU A 52 8.10 -4.45 -7.22
C GLU A 52 8.28 -2.93 -7.17
N HIS A 53 7.20 -2.23 -6.86
CA HIS A 53 6.97 -1.56 -5.58
C HIS A 53 5.45 -1.39 -5.51
N GLY A 54 4.75 -2.48 -5.14
CA GLY A 54 3.30 -2.41 -5.01
C GLY A 54 2.95 -1.27 -4.06
N SER A 55 2.03 -0.40 -4.43
CA SER A 55 1.50 0.66 -3.57
C SER A 55 1.20 0.16 -2.15
N VAL A 56 0.76 -1.09 -2.02
CA VAL A 56 0.59 -1.82 -0.74
C VAL A 56 1.87 -1.98 0.08
N LEU A 57 2.99 -2.37 -0.54
CA LEU A 57 4.26 -2.57 0.17
C LEU A 57 4.86 -1.22 0.59
N GLN A 58 4.79 -0.22 -0.27
CA GLN A 58 5.18 1.14 0.09
C GLN A 58 4.32 1.69 1.24
N PHE A 59 3.01 1.39 1.20
CA PHE A 59 2.09 1.79 2.24
C PHE A 59 2.38 1.07 3.56
N ARG A 60 2.69 -0.23 3.52
CA ARG A 60 3.17 -0.98 4.69
C ARG A 60 4.48 -0.38 5.25
N LYS A 61 5.52 -0.22 4.42
CA LYS A 61 6.80 0.37 4.85
C LYS A 61 6.62 1.75 5.47
N PHE A 62 5.73 2.56 4.91
CA PHE A 62 5.39 3.85 5.49
C PHE A 62 4.81 3.71 6.91
N LEU A 63 3.89 2.75 7.12
CA LEU A 63 3.32 2.47 8.43
C LEU A 63 4.32 1.81 9.40
N GLU A 64 5.30 1.05 8.92
CA GLU A 64 6.38 0.51 9.76
C GLU A 64 7.18 1.66 10.42
N THR A 65 7.44 2.74 9.68
CA THR A 65 8.20 3.88 10.20
C THR A 65 7.35 4.95 10.87
N ASN A 66 6.12 5.20 10.39
CA ASN A 66 5.30 6.36 10.80
C ASN A 66 3.96 5.97 11.45
N GLY A 67 3.57 4.70 11.34
CA GLY A 67 2.31 4.17 11.85
C GLY A 67 2.29 4.12 13.37
N PRO A 68 1.10 4.13 13.99
CA PRO A 68 -0.24 4.32 13.43
C PRO A 68 -0.47 5.74 12.93
N THR A 69 -1.09 5.92 11.77
CA THR A 69 -1.21 7.23 11.13
C THR A 69 -2.66 7.52 10.71
N PRO A 70 -3.18 8.76 10.88
CA PRO A 70 -4.50 9.12 10.40
C PRO A 70 -4.53 9.24 8.87
N GLN A 71 -5.73 9.08 8.30
CA GLN A 71 -5.93 9.15 6.85
C GLN A 71 -5.53 10.50 6.26
N ILE A 72 -5.66 11.61 7.01
CA ILE A 72 -5.31 12.95 6.51
C ILE A 72 -3.83 13.02 6.09
N VAL A 73 -2.93 12.53 6.95
CA VAL A 73 -1.49 12.44 6.68
C VAL A 73 -1.20 11.41 5.60
N ILE A 74 -1.91 10.28 5.61
CA ILE A 74 -1.70 9.23 4.61
C ILE A 74 -2.09 9.70 3.21
N LYS A 75 -3.17 10.48 3.07
CA LYS A 75 -3.74 10.89 1.79
C LYS A 75 -2.78 11.78 0.99
N GLU A 76 -1.94 12.54 1.67
CA GLU A 76 -0.88 13.36 1.04
C GLU A 76 0.09 12.51 0.21
N ARG A 77 0.46 11.33 0.72
CA ARG A 77 1.41 10.43 0.07
C ARG A 77 0.75 9.31 -0.72
N PHE A 78 -0.45 8.90 -0.29
CA PHE A 78 -1.22 7.81 -0.87
C PHE A 78 -2.67 8.24 -1.11
N PRO A 79 -2.96 9.02 -2.16
CA PRO A 79 -4.32 9.53 -2.43
C PRO A 79 -5.37 8.42 -2.54
N LYS A 80 -4.97 7.24 -3.05
CA LYS A 80 -5.82 6.05 -3.18
C LYS A 80 -5.71 5.08 -2.00
N HIS A 81 -5.38 5.56 -0.80
CA HIS A 81 -5.13 4.74 0.40
C HIS A 81 -6.22 3.68 0.67
N ASN A 82 -7.49 3.98 0.41
CA ASN A 82 -8.59 3.03 0.62
C ASN A 82 -8.51 1.85 -0.35
N GLU A 83 -8.22 2.08 -1.64
CA GLU A 83 -7.98 1.00 -2.60
C GLU A 83 -6.76 0.18 -2.19
N ILE A 84 -5.68 0.84 -1.74
CA ILE A 84 -4.45 0.17 -1.30
C ILE A 84 -4.74 -0.76 -0.11
N PHE A 85 -5.50 -0.29 0.89
CA PHE A 85 -5.94 -1.08 2.03
C PHE A 85 -6.80 -2.29 1.61
N LEU A 86 -7.79 -2.10 0.74
CA LEU A 86 -8.63 -3.22 0.26
C LEU A 86 -7.81 -4.27 -0.51
N ILE A 87 -6.80 -3.81 -1.24
CA ILE A 87 -5.88 -4.69 -1.97
C ILE A 87 -4.88 -5.37 -1.01
N SER A 88 -4.53 -4.77 0.13
CA SER A 88 -3.56 -5.36 1.07
C SER A 88 -4.09 -6.64 1.70
N ALA A 89 -5.35 -6.64 2.16
CA ALA A 89 -6.03 -7.81 2.70
C ALA A 89 -6.07 -8.97 1.68
N ARG A 90 -6.39 -8.67 0.41
CA ARG A 90 -6.40 -9.67 -0.68
C ARG A 90 -5.02 -10.24 -1.02
N ARG A 91 -3.95 -9.57 -0.59
CA ARG A 91 -2.56 -9.94 -0.87
C ARG A 91 -1.84 -10.54 0.35
N GLY A 92 -2.57 -10.86 1.42
CA GLY A 92 -1.96 -11.36 2.65
C GLY A 92 -1.04 -10.36 3.33
N VAL A 93 -1.17 -9.06 3.01
CA VAL A 93 -0.46 -7.99 3.70
C VAL A 93 -1.42 -7.37 4.70
N GLU A 94 -1.24 -7.74 5.96
CA GLU A 94 -2.07 -7.29 7.08
C GLU A 94 -1.78 -5.82 7.40
N ILE A 95 -2.59 -4.95 6.80
CA ILE A 95 -2.74 -3.56 7.22
C ILE A 95 -4.10 -3.50 7.89
N LYS A 96 -4.14 -3.02 9.13
CA LYS A 96 -5.36 -2.83 9.90
C LYS A 96 -5.85 -1.39 9.79
N ARG A 97 -7.14 -1.21 10.05
CA ARG A 97 -7.80 0.11 10.03
C ARG A 97 -8.71 0.27 11.25
N LYS A 98 -8.58 1.40 11.95
CA LYS A 98 -9.51 1.82 12.99
C LYS A 98 -10.31 2.99 12.47
N VAL A 99 -11.63 2.95 12.68
CA VAL A 99 -12.55 4.02 12.27
C VAL A 99 -13.22 4.56 13.52
N LEU A 100 -13.10 5.87 13.74
CA LEU A 100 -13.69 6.60 14.86
C LEU A 100 -15.09 7.14 14.48
N SER A 101 -15.71 7.84 15.43
CA SER A 101 -16.98 8.56 15.21
C SER A 101 -16.83 9.71 14.20
N ARG A 102 -17.94 10.11 13.57
CA ARG A 102 -17.96 11.11 12.49
C ARG A 102 -17.45 12.50 12.92
N LYS A 103 -17.55 12.85 14.21
CA LYS A 103 -17.13 14.16 14.75
C LYS A 103 -15.63 14.47 14.59
N PHE A 104 -14.81 13.44 14.32
CA PHE A 104 -13.37 13.60 14.10
C PHE A 104 -13.00 13.90 12.64
N GLY A 105 -13.98 14.04 11.73
CA GLY A 105 -13.75 14.47 10.35
C GLY A 105 -12.65 13.67 9.63
N GLU A 106 -11.61 14.36 9.18
CA GLU A 106 -10.48 13.72 8.48
C GLU A 106 -9.56 12.91 9.41
N PHE A 107 -9.59 13.09 10.73
CA PHE A 107 -8.87 12.24 11.71
C PHE A 107 -9.64 10.96 12.07
N ARG A 108 -10.78 10.71 11.43
CA ARG A 108 -11.64 9.58 11.74
C ARG A 108 -11.00 8.23 11.47
N THR A 109 -10.25 8.11 10.38
CA THR A 109 -9.73 6.81 9.92
C THR A 109 -8.25 6.74 10.20
N TRP A 110 -7.80 5.66 10.83
CA TRP A 110 -6.39 5.40 11.13
C TRP A 110 -5.98 4.07 10.53
N TYR A 111 -4.77 4.03 9.98
CA TYR A 111 -4.15 2.81 9.45
C TYR A 111 -2.94 2.46 10.30
N TYR A 112 -2.74 1.16 10.51
CA TYR A 112 -1.68 0.63 11.37
C TYR A 112 -1.37 -0.81 11.01
N LEU A 113 -0.27 -1.32 11.55
CA LEU A 113 0.17 -2.70 11.40
C LEU A 113 -0.01 -3.47 12.71
N ASP A 114 0.03 -4.79 12.61
CA ASP A 114 0.06 -5.68 13.76
C ASP A 114 1.25 -5.34 14.67
N GLY A 115 0.98 -5.29 15.98
CA GLY A 115 1.94 -4.87 17.01
C GLY A 115 1.92 -3.37 17.31
N GLN A 116 1.19 -2.56 16.54
CA GLN A 116 1.07 -1.11 16.77
C GLN A 116 -0.17 -0.71 17.58
N GLU A 117 -0.92 -1.67 18.13
CA GLU A 117 -2.20 -1.44 18.83
C GLU A 117 -2.04 -0.51 20.06
N LYS A 118 -1.05 -0.76 20.91
CA LYS A 118 -0.80 0.10 22.09
C LYS A 118 -0.41 1.52 21.70
N MET A 119 0.40 1.66 20.64
CA MET A 119 0.78 2.97 20.11
C MET A 119 -0.43 3.71 19.53
N LEU A 120 -1.37 2.98 18.91
CA LEU A 120 -2.61 3.55 18.38
C LEU A 120 -3.46 4.11 19.52
N GLU A 121 -3.64 3.34 20.59
CA GLU A 121 -4.41 3.77 21.77
C GLU A 121 -3.83 5.03 22.40
N SER A 122 -2.50 5.12 22.54
CA SER A 122 -1.83 6.33 23.03
C SER A 122 -2.12 7.54 22.15
N ARG A 123 -1.91 7.43 20.82
CA ARG A 123 -2.15 8.53 19.87
C ARG A 123 -3.62 8.96 19.83
N LEU A 124 -4.55 8.00 19.94
CA LEU A 124 -5.98 8.29 20.00
C LEU A 124 -6.36 9.00 21.30
N SER A 125 -5.77 8.63 22.42
CA SER A 125 -6.01 9.31 23.71
C SER A 125 -5.59 10.77 23.65
N GLU A 126 -4.39 11.06 23.11
CA GLU A 126 -3.93 12.42 22.87
C GLU A 126 -4.86 13.21 21.93
N LEU A 127 -5.35 12.57 20.86
CA LEU A 127 -6.31 13.19 19.95
C LEU A 127 -7.61 13.56 20.69
N PHE A 128 -8.12 12.67 21.54
CA PHE A 128 -9.34 12.92 22.30
C PHE A 128 -9.18 14.01 23.34
N GLU A 129 -8.04 14.09 24.02
CA GLU A 129 -7.74 15.19 24.95
C GLU A 129 -7.65 16.53 24.23
N LYS A 130 -6.95 16.59 23.09
CA LYS A 130 -6.86 17.81 22.27
C LYS A 130 -8.23 18.25 21.80
N TYR A 131 -9.04 17.32 21.31
CA TYR A 131 -10.41 17.59 20.88
C TYR A 131 -11.27 18.13 22.02
N ARG A 132 -11.21 17.52 23.21
CA ARG A 132 -11.94 17.97 24.40
C ARG A 132 -11.59 19.41 24.76
N LYS A 133 -10.29 19.72 24.85
CA LYS A 133 -9.80 21.08 25.14
C LYS A 133 -10.26 22.11 24.11
N ILE A 134 -10.32 21.75 22.83
CA ILE A 134 -10.82 22.64 21.77
C ILE A 134 -12.32 22.90 21.96
N VAL A 135 -13.11 21.86 22.21
CA VAL A 135 -14.56 21.99 22.42
C VAL A 135 -14.85 22.84 23.66
N GLU A 136 -14.14 22.62 24.76
CA GLU A 136 -14.25 23.43 25.98
C GLU A 136 -13.98 24.92 25.68
N LYS A 137 -12.90 25.24 24.94
CA LYS A 137 -12.58 26.62 24.55
C LYS A 137 -13.57 27.29 23.60
N LEU A 138 -14.38 26.53 22.87
CA LEU A 138 -15.38 27.05 21.94
C LEU A 138 -16.77 27.18 22.59
N THR A 139 -16.96 26.57 23.77
CA THR A 139 -18.23 26.59 24.51
C THR A 139 -18.25 27.69 25.58
N PHE A 140 -17.11 28.33 25.84
CA PHE A 140 -16.95 29.55 26.63
C PHE A 140 -16.60 30.72 25.71
#